data_AF-A0A1D7Y4X7-F1
#
_entry.id   AF-A0A1D7Y4X7-F1
#
_cell.length_a   1.000
_cell.length_b   1.000
_cell.length_c   1.000
_cell.angle_alpha   90.00
_cell.angle_beta   90.00
_cell.angle_gamma   90.00
#
_symmetry.space_group_name_H-M   'P 1'
#
loop_
_entity.id
_entity.type
_entity.pdbx_description
1 polymer ?
#
loop_
_entity_poly.entity_id
_entity_poly.type
_entity_poly.pdbx_seq_one_letter_code
_entity_poly.pdbx_strand_id
1 'polypeptide(L)' 'MAEYRMVEHIPDLIQPEEYERHPEGRLVRISISVDGGGVQVLGDAFRPEVLERLLETLGPDAIEQMLCG' A
#
# COMPACT_ATOMS: atom_id res chain seq x y z
N MET A 1 -5.69 16.77 -8.85
CA MET A 1 -5.11 15.83 -9.84
C MET A 1 -3.97 15.13 -9.15
N ALA A 2 -3.94 13.80 -9.14
CA ALA A 2 -2.80 13.08 -8.56
C ALA A 2 -1.56 13.31 -9.41
N GLU A 3 -0.44 13.68 -8.78
CA GLU A 3 0.86 13.82 -9.43
C GLU A 3 1.59 12.49 -9.35
N TYR A 4 1.98 11.94 -10.50
CA TYR A 4 2.67 10.65 -10.57
C TYR A 4 4.16 10.91 -10.83
N ARG A 5 5.01 10.39 -9.94
CA ARG A 5 6.47 10.44 -10.08
C ARG A 5 7.03 9.03 -10.14
N MET A 6 7.92 8.78 -11.10
CA MET A 6 8.70 7.56 -11.14
C MET A 6 9.78 7.61 -10.04
N VAL A 7 9.86 6.55 -9.25
CA VAL A 7 10.88 6.37 -8.20
C VAL A 7 11.82 5.26 -8.60
N GLU A 8 13.11 5.42 -8.31
CA GLU A 8 14.15 4.47 -8.72
C GLU A 8 14.09 3.16 -7.94
N HIS A 9 13.59 3.21 -6.70
CA HIS A 9 13.50 2.06 -5.82
C HIS A 9 12.27 2.16 -4.93
N ILE A 10 11.52 1.07 -4.85
CA ILE A 10 10.43 0.86 -3.91
C ILE A 10 10.79 -0.40 -3.13
N PRO A 11 10.82 -0.35 -1.78
CA PRO A 11 11.12 -1.53 -0.98
C PRO A 11 9.98 -2.55 -1.08
N ASP A 12 10.30 -3.82 -1.33
CA ASP A 12 9.33 -4.90 -1.28
C ASP A 12 8.90 -5.15 0.18
N LEU A 13 7.59 -5.10 0.44
CA LEU A 13 7.06 -5.39 1.77
C LEU A 13 6.83 -6.89 1.95
N ILE A 14 6.60 -7.60 0.85
CA ILE A 14 6.37 -9.03 0.79
C ILE A 14 7.66 -9.73 0.36
N GLN A 15 8.12 -10.68 1.18
CA GLN A 15 9.33 -11.45 0.87
C GLN A 15 9.01 -12.73 0.08
N PRO A 16 9.95 -13.27 -0.72
CA PRO A 16 9.73 -14.49 -1.51
C PRO A 16 9.20 -15.68 -0.68
N GLU A 17 9.65 -15.85 0.56
CA GLU A 17 9.23 -16.96 1.42
C GLU A 17 7.77 -16.86 1.88
N GLU A 18 7.16 -15.67 1.78
CA GLU A 18 5.75 -15.49 2.12
C GLU A 18 4.83 -16.05 1.04
N TYR A 19 5.30 -16.18 -0.20
CA TYR A 19 4.50 -16.75 -1.29
C TYR A 19 4.10 -18.21 -1.03
N GLU A 20 5.02 -18.99 -0.47
CA GLU A 20 4.76 -20.38 -0.09
C GLU A 20 3.83 -20.50 1.12
N ARG A 21 3.87 -19.52 2.03
CA ARG A 21 3.05 -19.49 3.25
C ARG A 21 1.63 -19.01 3.01
N HIS A 22 1.38 -18.30 1.91
CA HIS A 22 0.10 -17.73 1.54
C HIS A 22 -0.33 -18.16 0.12
N PRO A 23 -0.53 -19.47 -0.13
CA PRO A 23 -0.84 -19.99 -1.46
C PRO A 23 -2.15 -19.46 -2.05
N GLU A 24 -3.08 -19.01 -1.20
CA GLU A 24 -4.32 -18.35 -1.62
C GLU A 24 -4.10 -16.96 -2.26
N GLY A 25 -2.92 -16.36 -2.04
CA GLY A 25 -2.53 -15.07 -2.60
C GLY A 25 -3.39 -13.90 -2.11
N ARG A 26 -3.77 -13.93 -0.83
CA ARG A 26 -4.59 -12.90 -0.18
C ARG A 26 -3.81 -11.99 0.76
N LEU A 27 -2.49 -12.19 0.89
CA LEU A 27 -1.66 -11.34 1.73
C LEU A 27 -1.56 -9.94 1.11
N VAL A 28 -1.88 -8.95 1.93
CA VAL A 28 -1.69 -7.53 1.65
C VAL A 28 -0.91 -6.94 2.82
N ARG A 29 0.16 -6.20 2.51
CA ARG A 29 0.94 -5.45 3.50
C ARG A 29 0.85 -3.97 3.18
N ILE A 30 0.62 -3.18 4.21
CA ILE A 30 0.58 -1.72 4.12
C ILE A 30 1.60 -1.19 5.13
N SER A 31 2.53 -0.39 4.66
CA SER A 31 3.45 0.39 5.47
C SER A 31 3.02 1.86 5.43
N ILE A 32 2.88 2.47 6.60
CA ILE A 32 2.55 3.89 6.75
C ILE A 32 3.69 4.54 7.53
N SER A 33 4.32 5.54 6.92
CA SER A 33 5.38 6.33 7.54
C SER A 33 5.05 7.81 7.45
N VAL A 34 5.43 8.56 8.49
CA VAL A 34 5.22 10.01 8.56
C VAL A 34 6.59 10.68 8.64
N ASP A 35 6.81 11.68 7.80
CA ASP A 35 8.02 12.51 7.83
C ASP A 35 7.68 14.01 7.70
N GLY A 36 8.71 14.86 7.64
CA GLY A 36 8.53 16.31 7.54
C GLY A 36 7.88 16.80 6.23
N GLY A 37 7.71 15.92 5.24
CA GLY A 37 7.05 16.18 3.97
C GLY A 37 5.60 15.66 3.90
N GLY A 38 5.13 14.91 4.91
CA GLY A 38 3.77 14.41 5.00
C GLY A 38 3.72 12.92 5.34
N VAL A 39 2.70 12.24 4.83
CA VAL A 39 2.51 10.80 5.04
C VAL A 39 2.76 10.02 3.76
N GLN A 40 3.56 8.98 3.89
CA GLN A 40 3.83 8.01 2.84
C GLN A 40 3.11 6.70 3.15
N VAL A 41 2.36 6.21 2.16
CA VAL A 41 1.70 4.90 2.21
C VAL A 41 2.30 4.03 1.11
N LEU A 42 2.83 2.88 1.51
CA LEU A 42 3.30 1.85 0.59
C LEU A 42 2.44 0.60 0.77
N GLY A 43 1.81 0.16 -0.31
CA GLY A 43 1.00 -1.07 -0.35
C GLY A 43 1.68 -2.12 -1.22
N ASP A 44 1.67 -3.35 -0.75
CA ASP A 44 2.17 -4.52 -1.46
C ASP A 44 1.15 -5.66 -1.32
N ALA A 45 0.89 -6.36 -2.42
CA ALA A 45 -0.09 -7.42 -2.48
C ALA A 45 0.27 -8.41 -3.57
N PHE A 46 0.00 -9.70 -3.33
CA PHE A 46 0.21 -10.74 -4.34
C PHE A 46 -0.70 -10.54 -5.56
N ARG A 47 -1.84 -9.88 -5.33
CA ARG A 47 -2.86 -9.58 -6.33
C ARG A 47 -3.19 -8.09 -6.21
N PRO A 48 -2.70 -7.25 -7.16
CA PRO A 48 -2.94 -5.81 -7.12
C PRO A 48 -4.41 -5.43 -6.98
N GLU A 49 -5.32 -6.23 -7.56
CA GLU A 49 -6.77 -5.96 -7.53
C GLU A 49 -7.35 -6.03 -6.10
N VAL A 50 -6.71 -6.78 -5.20
CA VAL A 50 -7.13 -6.86 -3.79
C VAL A 50 -6.78 -5.56 -3.06
N LEU A 51 -5.61 -5.00 -3.33
CA LEU A 51 -5.18 -3.71 -2.77
C LEU A 51 -6.05 -2.58 -3.31
N GLU A 52 -6.30 -2.55 -4.62
CA GLU A 52 -7.16 -1.55 -5.24
C GLU A 52 -8.56 -1.54 -4.63
N ARG A 53 -9.20 -2.71 -4.48
CA ARG A 53 -10.52 -2.83 -3.86
C ARG A 53 -10.54 -2.38 -2.40
N LEU A 54 -9.49 -2.66 -1.64
CA LEU A 54 -9.35 -2.19 -0.26
C LEU A 54 -9.31 -0.67 -0.21
N LEU A 55 -8.52 -0.04 -1.07
CA LEU A 55 -8.40 1.42 -1.16
C LEU A 55 -9.70 2.06 -1.65
N GLU A 56 -10.37 1.49 -2.65
CA GLU A 56 -11.70 1.92 -3.10
C GLU A 56 -12.74 1.84 -1.99
N THR A 57 -12.73 0.78 -1.18
CA THR A 57 -13.68 0.57 -0.09
C THR A 57 -13.48 1.57 1.05
N LEU A 58 -12.23 1.89 1.40
CA LEU A 58 -11.93 2.93 2.38
C LEU A 58 -12.43 4.30 1.90
N GLY A 59 -12.24 4.59 0.62
CA GLY A 59 -12.59 5.88 0.04
C GLY A 59 -11.58 6.99 0.39
N PRO A 60 -11.53 8.05 -0.42
CA PRO A 60 -10.53 9.11 -0.29
C PRO A 60 -10.61 9.83 1.06
N ASP A 61 -11.81 10.08 1.59
CA ASP A 61 -12.01 10.83 2.83
C ASP A 61 -11.47 10.08 4.06
N ALA A 62 -11.68 8.77 4.13
CA ALA A 62 -11.17 7.96 5.23
C ALA A 62 -9.65 7.83 5.16
N ILE A 63 -9.10 7.67 3.95
CA ILE A 63 -7.65 7.67 3.74
C ILE A 63 -7.08 9.03 4.17
N GLU A 64 -7.65 10.14 3.74
CA GLU A 64 -7.21 11.48 4.13
C GLU A 64 -7.24 11.67 5.65
N GLN A 65 -8.32 11.27 6.35
CA GLN A 65 -8.38 11.34 7.81
C GLN A 65 -7.33 10.47 8.52
N MET A 66 -7.00 9.30 7.98
CA MET A 66 -5.97 8.42 8.55
C MET A 66 -4.56 9.01 8.37
N LEU A 67 -4.34 9.80 7.32
CA LEU A 67 -3.04 10.38 6.99
C LEU A 67 -2.86 11.81 7.55
N CYS A 68 -3.91 12.60 7.62
CA CYS A 68 -3.84 14.03 7.93
C CYS A 68 -4.21 14.37 9.39
N GLY A 69 -4.16 13.38 10.29
CA GLY A 69 -4.55 13.47 11.71
C GLY A 69 -4.52 14.86 12.33
#